data_AF-A0A9E3PWH3-F1
#
_entry.id   AF-A0A9E3PWH3-F1
#
_cell.length_a   1.000
_cell.length_b   1.000
_cell.length_c   1.000
_cell.angle_alpha   90.00
_cell.angle_beta   90.00
_cell.angle_gamma   90.00
#
_symmetry.space_group_name_H-M   'P 1'
#
loop_
_entity.id
_entity.type
_entity.pdbx_description
1 polymer ?
#
loop_
_entity_poly.entity_id
_entity_poly.type
_entity_poly.pdbx_seq_one_letter_code
_entity_poly.pdbx_strand_id
1 'polypeptide(L)'
;MKHLVVALAACVAVPALAQEAPKPAEPAAVSEAWPEAWFEIFKLAPGKQEEFIRRIAQADEVAAAAGLPPIQLFFHEDGADFDVILFKPVTGFKPTPEQQAAMAKKRRELGMPSGPAYFIDIRELVASHTDSKTYGPLSAARWIARLDKWRAENPPRKPVMGK
;
A
#
# COMPACT_ATOMS: atom_id res chain seq x y z
N MET A 1 -18.99 31.50 71.40
CA MET A 1 -18.05 30.48 71.93
C MET A 1 -17.90 29.40 70.87
N LYS A 2 -16.65 29.13 70.48
CA LYS A 2 -16.25 28.11 69.50
C LYS A 2 -16.62 26.72 70.01
N HIS A 3 -17.40 25.95 69.27
CA HIS A 3 -17.30 24.48 69.31
C HIS A 3 -17.36 23.91 67.89
N LEU A 4 -16.21 23.37 67.52
CA LEU A 4 -15.88 22.62 66.33
C LEU A 4 -16.48 21.21 66.48
N VAL A 5 -17.23 20.73 65.48
CA VAL A 5 -17.57 19.30 65.36
C VAL A 5 -17.08 18.83 64.00
N VAL A 6 -16.08 17.96 64.06
CA VAL A 6 -15.44 17.28 62.93
C VAL A 6 -16.34 16.11 62.52
N ALA A 7 -16.83 16.11 61.28
CA ALA A 7 -17.48 14.96 60.67
C ALA A 7 -16.47 14.19 59.82
N LEU A 8 -16.20 12.96 60.22
CA LEU A 8 -15.29 12.01 59.59
C LEU A 8 -15.93 11.49 58.28
N ALA A 9 -15.41 11.89 57.13
CA ALA A 9 -15.83 11.36 55.84
C ALA A 9 -15.19 9.98 55.62
N ALA A 10 -16.01 8.93 55.52
CA ALA A 10 -15.58 7.58 55.18
C ALA A 10 -15.17 7.51 53.70
N CYS A 11 -13.88 7.38 53.44
CA CYS A 11 -13.35 7.08 52.11
C CYS A 11 -13.64 5.61 51.76
N VAL A 12 -14.56 5.38 50.83
CA VAL A 12 -14.75 4.06 50.22
C VAL A 12 -13.61 3.84 49.23
N ALA A 13 -12.68 2.94 49.57
CA ALA A 13 -11.61 2.54 48.67
C ALA A 13 -12.19 1.68 47.54
N VAL A 14 -12.22 2.22 46.32
CA VAL A 14 -12.50 1.44 45.11
C VAL A 14 -11.20 0.73 44.71
N PRO A 15 -11.16 -0.61 44.59
CA PRO A 15 -9.97 -1.29 44.13
C PRO A 15 -9.72 -0.91 42.66
N ALA A 16 -8.60 -0.25 42.40
CA ALA A 16 -8.12 -0.02 41.05
C ALA A 16 -7.82 -1.38 40.41
N LEU A 17 -8.64 -1.78 39.45
CA LEU A 17 -8.31 -2.88 38.54
C LEU A 17 -7.05 -2.45 37.78
N ALA A 18 -5.93 -3.08 38.11
CA ALA A 18 -4.71 -2.96 37.32
C ALA A 18 -5.01 -3.48 35.92
N GLN A 19 -5.21 -2.58 34.96
CA GLN A 19 -5.22 -2.94 33.54
C GLN A 19 -3.81 -3.46 33.21
N GLU A 20 -3.74 -4.75 32.91
CA GLU A 20 -2.54 -5.37 32.37
C GLU A 20 -2.13 -4.59 31.12
N ALA A 21 -0.91 -4.04 31.13
CA ALA A 21 -0.38 -3.31 29.99
C ALA A 21 -0.39 -4.25 28.76
N PRO A 22 -0.85 -3.78 27.58
CA PRO A 22 -0.89 -4.63 26.39
C PRO A 22 0.51 -5.17 26.11
N LYS A 23 0.64 -6.49 26.18
CA LYS A 23 1.88 -7.22 25.87
C LYS A 23 2.32 -6.82 24.46
N PRO A 24 3.59 -6.42 24.25
CA PRO A 24 4.10 -6.13 22.91
C PRO A 24 3.78 -7.31 21.99
N ALA A 25 3.11 -7.04 20.87
CA ALA A 25 2.79 -8.06 19.90
C ALA A 25 4.09 -8.77 19.46
N GLU A 26 4.14 -10.09 19.63
CA GLU A 26 5.21 -10.90 19.07
C GLU A 26 5.31 -10.62 17.57
N PRO A 27 6.52 -10.37 17.03
CA PRO A 27 6.67 -10.09 15.61
C PRO A 27 6.14 -11.30 14.83
N ALA A 28 5.08 -11.07 14.05
CA ALA A 28 4.49 -12.07 13.18
C ALA A 28 5.60 -12.77 12.38
N ALA A 29 5.52 -14.11 12.30
CA ALA A 29 6.45 -14.93 11.55
C ALA A 29 6.69 -14.31 10.17
N VAL A 30 7.95 -13.97 9.90
CA VAL A 30 8.32 -13.28 8.66
C VAL A 30 8.10 -14.26 7.51
N SER A 31 7.03 -14.06 6.75
CA SER A 31 6.85 -14.71 5.43
C SER A 31 8.17 -14.62 4.65
N GLU A 32 8.59 -15.73 4.06
CA GLU A 32 9.80 -15.75 3.21
C GLU A 32 9.63 -14.86 1.97
N ALA A 33 8.42 -14.62 1.48
CA ALA A 33 8.20 -13.65 0.42
C ALA A 33 8.22 -12.22 0.98
N TRP A 34 8.96 -11.33 0.33
CA TRP A 34 8.78 -9.89 0.58
C TRP A 34 7.37 -9.47 0.14
N PRO A 35 6.69 -8.60 0.91
CA PRO A 35 5.48 -7.97 0.39
C PRO A 35 5.86 -7.16 -0.85
N GLU A 36 5.02 -7.20 -1.86
CA GLU A 36 5.23 -6.48 -3.11
C GLU A 36 4.19 -5.37 -3.26
N ALA A 37 4.60 -4.26 -3.86
CA ALA A 37 3.73 -3.16 -4.24
C ALA A 37 4.11 -2.68 -5.64
N TRP A 38 3.10 -2.28 -6.41
CA TRP A 38 3.28 -1.72 -7.74
C TRP A 38 2.72 -0.30 -7.78
N PHE A 39 3.60 0.61 -8.15
CA PHE A 39 3.31 2.01 -8.35
C PHE A 39 3.49 2.39 -9.82
N GLU A 40 2.56 3.18 -10.34
CA GLU A 40 2.71 3.84 -11.62
C GLU A 40 2.74 5.34 -11.35
N ILE A 41 3.80 6.02 -11.76
CA ILE A 41 4.01 7.45 -11.50
C ILE A 41 3.83 8.16 -12.82
N PHE A 42 2.90 9.12 -12.87
CA PHE A 42 2.55 9.83 -14.10
C PHE A 42 2.82 11.32 -13.99
N LYS A 43 3.39 11.85 -15.06
CA LYS A 43 3.23 13.25 -15.46
C LYS A 43 2.21 13.29 -16.60
N LEU A 44 1.10 13.97 -16.38
CA LEU A 44 -0.02 14.05 -17.30
C LEU A 44 0.25 15.09 -18.38
N ALA A 45 -0.36 14.89 -19.55
CA ALA A 45 -0.31 15.89 -20.60
C ALA A 45 -1.07 17.17 -20.16
N PRO A 46 -0.64 18.37 -20.59
CA PRO A 46 -1.31 19.62 -20.22
C PRO A 46 -2.81 19.60 -20.52
N GLY A 47 -3.63 19.90 -19.51
CA GLY A 47 -5.10 19.95 -19.62
C GLY A 47 -5.80 18.58 -19.60
N LYS A 48 -5.07 17.47 -19.41
CA LYS A 48 -5.63 16.10 -19.43
C LYS A 48 -5.91 15.51 -18.04
N GLN A 49 -5.79 16.31 -16.99
CA GLN A 49 -5.95 15.87 -15.60
C GLN A 49 -7.31 15.21 -15.35
N GLU A 50 -8.40 15.91 -15.67
CA GLU A 50 -9.76 15.38 -15.46
C GLU A 50 -10.02 14.13 -16.31
N GLU A 51 -9.62 14.17 -17.59
CA GLU A 51 -9.82 13.06 -18.53
C GLU A 51 -9.08 11.79 -18.06
N PHE A 52 -7.85 11.94 -17.57
CA PHE A 52 -7.10 10.85 -16.98
C PHE A 52 -7.79 10.27 -15.73
N ILE A 53 -8.24 11.12 -14.80
CA ILE A 53 -8.94 10.66 -13.58
C ILE A 53 -10.23 9.90 -13.95
N ARG A 54 -11.00 10.40 -14.93
CA ARG A 54 -12.19 9.70 -15.43
C ARG A 54 -11.84 8.35 -16.07
N ARG A 55 -10.72 8.27 -16.79
CA ARG A 55 -10.22 7.00 -17.35
C ARG A 55 -9.84 6.00 -16.25
N ILE A 56 -9.24 6.46 -15.15
CA ILE A 56 -8.97 5.59 -13.99
C ILE A 56 -10.25 5.12 -13.32
N ALA A 57 -11.26 6.00 -13.16
CA ALA A 57 -12.56 5.59 -12.63
C ALA A 57 -13.23 4.50 -13.50
N GLN A 58 -13.10 4.57 -14.83
CA GLN A 58 -13.55 3.47 -15.71
C GLN A 58 -12.78 2.17 -15.48
N ALA A 59 -11.47 2.25 -15.23
CA ALA A 59 -10.68 1.08 -14.88
C ALA A 59 -11.11 0.48 -13.52
N ASP A 60 -11.48 1.31 -12.55
CA ASP A 60 -12.03 0.86 -11.26
C ASP A 60 -13.40 0.18 -11.41
N GLU A 61 -14.26 0.68 -12.30
CA GLU A 61 -15.52 -0.01 -12.64
C GLU A 61 -15.27 -1.42 -13.23
N VAL A 62 -14.23 -1.55 -14.05
CA VAL A 62 -13.80 -2.85 -14.60
C VAL A 62 -13.28 -3.76 -13.48
N ALA A 63 -12.44 -3.24 -12.58
CA ALA A 63 -11.91 -3.97 -11.44
C ALA A 63 -13.03 -4.47 -10.52
N ALA A 64 -14.01 -3.61 -10.22
CA ALA A 64 -15.17 -3.92 -9.40
C ALA A 64 -16.02 -5.07 -9.98
N ALA A 65 -16.12 -5.17 -11.32
CA ALA A 65 -16.84 -6.28 -11.97
C ALA A 65 -16.22 -7.66 -11.68
N ALA A 66 -14.95 -7.72 -11.27
CA ALA A 66 -14.25 -8.92 -10.84
C ALA A 66 -14.04 -9.01 -9.32
N GLY A 67 -14.66 -8.12 -8.53
CA GLY A 67 -14.49 -8.04 -7.08
C GLY A 67 -13.09 -7.61 -6.66
N LEU A 68 -12.37 -6.87 -7.52
CA LEU A 68 -11.03 -6.36 -7.23
C LEU A 68 -11.12 -4.95 -6.62
N PRO A 69 -10.18 -4.58 -5.73
CA PRO A 69 -10.18 -3.25 -5.14
C PRO A 69 -9.83 -2.18 -6.19
N PRO A 70 -10.29 -0.94 -5.98
CA PRO A 70 -9.96 0.17 -6.85
C PRO A 70 -8.49 0.57 -6.73
N ILE A 71 -8.01 1.26 -7.76
CA ILE A 71 -6.72 1.93 -7.78
C ILE A 71 -6.74 3.08 -6.75
N GLN A 72 -5.67 3.22 -5.98
CA GLN A 72 -5.51 4.33 -5.05
C GLN A 72 -4.70 5.44 -5.74
N LEU A 73 -5.22 6.66 -5.73
CA LEU A 73 -4.61 7.83 -6.35
C LEU A 73 -3.96 8.72 -5.29
N PHE A 74 -2.70 9.09 -5.51
CA PHE A 74 -1.97 10.06 -4.70
C PHE A 74 -1.58 11.22 -5.60
N PHE A 75 -2.24 12.36 -5.43
CA PHE A 75 -1.94 13.56 -6.20
C PHE A 75 -0.73 14.27 -5.61
N HIS A 76 0.09 14.82 -6.50
CA HIS A 76 1.20 15.67 -6.12
C HIS A 76 0.69 16.98 -5.49
N GLU A 77 1.32 17.40 -4.39
CA GLU A 77 1.05 18.68 -3.73
C GLU A 77 2.30 19.59 -3.71
N ASP A 78 3.49 19.03 -3.42
CA ASP A 78 4.75 19.78 -3.35
C ASP A 78 5.99 18.92 -3.68
N GLY A 79 7.02 19.52 -4.30
CA GLY A 79 8.40 18.98 -4.32
C GLY A 79 8.80 17.88 -5.32
N ALA A 80 8.06 17.64 -6.41
CA ALA A 80 8.41 16.60 -7.41
C ALA A 80 7.86 16.90 -8.81
N ASP A 81 8.44 16.25 -9.84
CA ASP A 81 8.03 16.42 -11.24
C ASP A 81 7.07 15.30 -11.72
N PHE A 82 5.97 15.11 -11.00
CA PHE A 82 4.86 14.20 -11.36
C PHE A 82 3.53 14.82 -10.93
N ASP A 83 2.42 14.35 -11.49
CA ASP A 83 1.08 14.83 -11.12
C ASP A 83 0.33 13.82 -10.23
N VAL A 84 0.46 12.52 -10.52
CA VAL A 84 -0.28 11.48 -9.80
C VAL A 84 0.50 10.17 -9.73
N ILE A 85 0.42 9.52 -8.57
CA ILE A 85 0.87 8.14 -8.36
C ILE A 85 -0.36 7.25 -8.23
N LEU A 86 -0.36 6.15 -8.97
CA LEU A 86 -1.34 5.08 -8.85
C LEU A 86 -0.69 3.96 -8.04
N PHE A 87 -1.31 3.62 -6.92
CA PHE A 87 -1.03 2.38 -6.22
C PHE A 87 -2.10 1.37 -6.58
N LYS A 88 -1.69 0.22 -7.11
CA LYS A 88 -2.58 -0.90 -7.40
C LYS A 88 -2.53 -1.86 -6.22
N PRO A 89 -3.45 -1.73 -5.23
CA PRO A 89 -3.54 -2.72 -4.18
C PRO A 89 -3.82 -4.06 -4.84
N VAL A 90 -3.12 -5.09 -4.37
CA VAL A 90 -3.10 -6.44 -4.95
C VAL A 90 -2.16 -6.61 -6.15
N THR A 91 -0.89 -6.84 -5.83
CA THR A 91 0.06 -7.47 -6.75
C THR A 91 0.42 -8.85 -6.22
N GLY A 92 0.29 -9.88 -7.06
CA GLY A 92 0.73 -11.25 -6.73
C GLY A 92 -0.29 -12.37 -6.96
N PHE A 93 -1.52 -12.06 -7.39
CA PHE A 93 -2.48 -13.08 -7.83
C PHE A 93 -2.83 -12.88 -9.31
N LYS A 94 -3.09 -13.99 -9.99
CA LYS A 94 -3.62 -13.98 -11.36
C LYS A 94 -5.14 -14.07 -11.26
N PRO A 95 -5.91 -13.15 -11.86
CA PRO A 95 -7.38 -13.24 -11.86
C PRO A 95 -7.85 -14.58 -12.43
N THR A 96 -8.89 -15.16 -11.85
CA THR A 96 -9.49 -16.41 -12.37
C THR A 96 -10.07 -16.19 -13.78
N PRO A 97 -10.32 -17.26 -14.57
CA PRO A 97 -10.99 -17.12 -15.86
C PRO A 97 -12.32 -16.36 -15.78
N GLU A 98 -13.11 -16.59 -14.72
CA GLU A 98 -14.40 -15.91 -14.49
C GLU A 98 -14.20 -14.41 -14.23
N GLN A 99 -13.22 -14.05 -13.40
CA GLN A 99 -12.85 -12.65 -13.16
C GLN A 99 -12.39 -11.97 -14.45
N GLN A 100 -11.56 -12.65 -15.25
CA GLN A 100 -11.12 -12.14 -16.55
C GLN A 100 -12.29 -11.93 -17.51
N ALA A 101 -13.24 -12.86 -17.56
CA ALA A 101 -14.43 -12.75 -18.38
C ALA A 101 -15.34 -11.60 -17.94
N ALA A 102 -15.52 -11.41 -16.63
CA ALA A 102 -16.29 -10.30 -16.07
C ALA A 102 -15.67 -8.93 -16.40
N MET A 103 -14.36 -8.78 -16.21
CA MET A 103 -13.63 -7.57 -16.61
C MET A 103 -13.72 -7.32 -18.12
N ALA A 104 -13.57 -8.37 -18.95
CA ALA A 104 -13.68 -8.22 -20.40
C ALA A 104 -15.08 -7.82 -20.85
N LYS A 105 -16.13 -8.35 -20.22
CA LYS A 105 -17.52 -7.94 -20.44
C LYS A 105 -17.71 -6.47 -20.08
N LYS A 106 -17.29 -6.05 -18.89
CA LYS A 106 -17.42 -4.66 -18.44
C LYS A 106 -16.65 -3.66 -19.31
N ARG A 107 -15.43 -4.00 -19.75
CA ARG A 107 -14.67 -3.16 -20.71
C ARG A 107 -15.44 -2.90 -22.02
N ARG A 108 -16.10 -3.94 -22.55
CA ARG A 108 -16.92 -3.80 -23.77
C ARG A 108 -18.16 -2.94 -23.52
N GLU A 109 -18.83 -3.12 -22.38
CA GLU A 109 -19.99 -2.31 -21.98
C GLU A 109 -19.64 -0.83 -21.85
N LEU A 110 -18.45 -0.52 -21.34
CA LEU A 110 -17.95 0.86 -21.21
C LEU A 110 -17.36 1.44 -22.50
N GLY A 111 -17.30 0.66 -23.59
CA GLY A 111 -16.68 1.10 -24.84
C GLY A 111 -15.19 1.43 -24.71
N MET A 112 -14.49 0.82 -23.76
CA MET A 112 -13.08 1.12 -23.52
C MET A 112 -12.20 0.62 -24.67
N PRO A 113 -11.18 1.40 -25.08
CA PRO A 113 -10.24 0.97 -26.09
C PRO A 113 -9.46 -0.27 -25.62
N SER A 114 -9.06 -1.11 -26.57
CA SER A 114 -8.29 -2.33 -26.29
C SER A 114 -7.24 -2.59 -27.37
N GLY A 115 -6.31 -3.50 -27.11
CA GLY A 115 -5.23 -3.82 -28.03
C GLY A 115 -4.37 -2.59 -28.35
N PRO A 116 -3.94 -2.40 -29.61
CA PRO A 116 -3.13 -1.26 -30.01
C PRO A 116 -3.79 0.11 -29.75
N ALA A 117 -5.12 0.23 -29.87
CA ALA A 117 -5.83 1.50 -29.66
C ALA A 117 -5.67 2.01 -28.22
N TYR A 118 -5.72 1.10 -27.22
CA TYR A 118 -5.48 1.46 -25.83
C TYR A 118 -4.14 2.19 -25.63
N PHE A 119 -3.09 1.72 -26.31
CA PHE A 119 -1.75 2.29 -26.18
C PHE A 119 -1.61 3.66 -26.82
N ILE A 120 -2.39 3.97 -27.85
CA ILE A 120 -2.44 5.29 -28.47
C ILE A 120 -3.20 6.23 -27.53
N ASP A 121 -4.43 5.85 -27.15
CA ASP A 121 -5.32 6.68 -26.34
C ASP A 121 -4.69 7.07 -24.99
N ILE A 122 -4.04 6.13 -24.28
CA ILE A 122 -3.44 6.46 -22.98
C ILE A 122 -2.26 7.44 -23.11
N ARG A 123 -1.54 7.42 -24.23
CA ARG A 123 -0.39 8.32 -24.48
C ARG A 123 -0.82 9.74 -24.78
N GLU A 124 -2.05 9.96 -25.23
CA GLU A 124 -2.61 11.32 -25.36
C GLU A 124 -2.83 11.98 -24.00
N LEU A 125 -3.01 11.19 -22.94
CA LEU A 125 -3.27 11.67 -21.58
C LEU A 125 -1.99 11.87 -20.76
N VAL A 126 -0.86 11.35 -21.22
CA VAL A 126 0.37 11.18 -20.42
C VAL A 126 1.57 11.80 -21.13
N ALA A 127 2.25 12.75 -20.47
CA ALA A 127 3.51 13.30 -20.95
C ALA A 127 4.68 12.34 -20.67
N SER A 128 4.71 11.73 -19.49
CA SER A 128 5.65 10.66 -19.15
C SER A 128 5.08 9.77 -18.04
N HIS A 129 5.53 8.51 -17.97
CA HIS A 129 5.23 7.64 -16.84
C HIS A 129 6.36 6.66 -16.57
N THR A 130 6.39 6.14 -15.35
CA THR A 130 7.26 5.03 -14.96
C THR A 130 6.50 4.00 -14.16
N ASP A 131 6.73 2.72 -14.47
CA ASP A 131 6.19 1.59 -13.73
C ASP A 131 7.25 1.08 -12.75
N SER A 132 6.88 0.99 -11.48
CA SER A 132 7.78 0.58 -10.40
C SER A 132 7.20 -0.58 -9.61
N LYS A 133 7.83 -1.76 -9.75
CA LYS A 133 7.61 -2.89 -8.84
C LYS A 133 8.59 -2.79 -7.68
N THR A 134 8.07 -2.82 -6.45
CA THR A 134 8.82 -2.56 -5.23
C THR A 134 8.55 -3.61 -4.16
N TYR A 135 9.46 -3.73 -3.18
CA TYR A 135 9.19 -4.46 -1.94
C TYR A 135 8.62 -3.49 -0.90
N GLY A 136 7.47 -3.82 -0.33
CA GLY A 136 6.76 -2.96 0.61
C GLY A 136 5.29 -3.35 0.76
N PRO A 137 4.61 -2.84 1.80
CA PRO A 137 5.15 -1.97 2.86
C PRO A 137 6.03 -2.75 3.86
N LEU A 138 7.14 -2.15 4.27
CA LEU A 138 8.11 -2.73 5.21
C LEU A 138 8.57 -1.68 6.22
N SER A 139 8.74 -2.10 7.48
CA SER A 139 9.47 -1.30 8.47
C SER A 139 10.98 -1.54 8.33
N ALA A 140 11.78 -0.56 8.74
CA ALA A 140 13.24 -0.72 8.81
C ALA A 140 13.63 -1.90 9.71
N ALA A 141 12.95 -2.10 10.84
CA ALA A 141 13.20 -3.22 11.75
C ALA A 141 13.01 -4.59 11.06
N ARG A 142 11.93 -4.73 10.27
CA ARG A 142 11.68 -5.96 9.49
C ARG A 142 12.73 -6.17 8.41
N TRP A 143 13.19 -5.10 7.76
CA TRP A 143 14.26 -5.16 6.78
C TRP A 143 15.58 -5.65 7.40
N ILE A 144 15.99 -5.02 8.50
CA ILE A 144 17.25 -5.34 9.20
C ILE A 144 17.23 -6.77 9.75
N ALA A 145 16.15 -7.21 10.38
CA ALA A 145 16.05 -8.58 10.91
C ALA A 145 16.30 -9.65 9.83
N ARG A 146 15.78 -9.42 8.62
CA ARG A 146 15.99 -10.33 7.49
C ARG A 146 17.42 -10.24 6.92
N LEU A 147 18.00 -9.04 6.86
CA LEU A 147 19.39 -8.84 6.46
C LEU A 147 20.35 -9.57 7.41
N ASP A 148 20.13 -9.46 8.72
CA ASP A 148 20.98 -10.09 9.73
C ASP A 148 20.87 -11.62 9.70
N LYS A 149 19.65 -12.16 9.53
CA LYS A 149 19.44 -13.58 9.26
C LYS A 149 20.25 -14.03 8.04
N TRP A 150 20.12 -13.32 6.92
CA TRP A 150 20.84 -13.66 5.69
C TRP A 150 22.36 -13.64 5.89
N ARG A 151 22.90 -12.66 6.62
CA ARG A 151 24.34 -12.58 6.92
C ARG A 151 24.84 -13.70 7.82
N ALA A 152 24.03 -14.13 8.79
CA ALA A 152 24.36 -15.28 9.63
C ALA A 152 24.43 -16.58 8.81
N GLU A 153 23.55 -16.73 7.82
CA GLU A 153 23.53 -17.85 6.87
C GLU A 153 24.60 -17.74 5.77
N ASN A 154 25.05 -16.52 5.46
CA ASN A 154 26.01 -16.20 4.41
C ASN A 154 27.18 -15.37 4.95
N PRO A 155 28.02 -15.94 5.83
CA PRO A 155 29.13 -15.21 6.42
C PRO A 155 30.11 -14.76 5.32
N PRO A 156 30.71 -13.55 5.44
CA PRO A 156 31.67 -13.08 4.46
C PRO A 156 32.84 -14.06 4.33
N ARG A 157 33.24 -14.35 3.09
CA ARG A 157 34.41 -15.20 2.85
C ARG A 157 35.64 -14.51 3.44
N LYS A 158 36.40 -15.24 4.25
CA LYS A 158 37.70 -14.75 4.75
C LYS A 158 38.57 -14.41 3.53
N PRO A 159 39.20 -13.23 3.49
CA PRO A 159 40.13 -12.92 2.42
C PRO A 159 41.23 -13.99 2.41
N VAL A 160 41.48 -14.57 1.23
CA VAL A 160 42.60 -15.48 1.03
C VAL A 160 43.86 -14.62 1.16
N MET A 161 44.50 -14.65 2.32
CA MET A 161 45.84 -14.09 2.45
C MET A 161 46.76 -14.92 1.56
N GLY A 162 47.21 -14.31 0.46
CA GLY A 162 48.12 -14.93 -0.49
C GLY A 162 49.40 -15.39 0.21
N LYS A 163 49.85 -16.59 -0.16
CA LYS A 163 51.16 -17.14 0.19
C LYS A 163 52.26 -16.46 -0.61
#